data_AF-A0AA42YD73-F1
#
_entry.id   AF-A0AA42YD73-F1
#
_cell.length_a   1.000
_cell.length_b   1.000
_cell.length_c   1.000
_cell.angle_alpha   90.00
_cell.angle_beta   90.00
_cell.angle_gamma   90.00
#
_symmetry.space_group_name_H-M   'P 1'
#
loop_
_entity.id
_entity.type
_entity.pdbx_description
1 polymer ?
#
loop_
_entity_poly.entity_id
_entity_poly.type
_entity_poly.pdbx_seq_one_letter_code
_entity_poly.pdbx_strand_id
1 'polypeptide(L)'
;MFLTLLVLAWGCANPGAQALDSPDVEPWVAPPGLELPPTLAERVAVHRASSLSAGGDLELVCALLAEALPLSADLGLHLLDVRDAHFGDPAFARFLEDVDQLDQALPTIGLASGAATFYAWPDFGDLAGRMPPGAASRSVIEAAGKLLGDPHRVWIVQTWDLGGCASPGAAHASLAALGSAWSSAEPCLQEALREPLRKAIEQLGAARCFCDDRATVEAEVTGLMALPDLPAELAPEPALKSLGAALHDPGSRYEDVCGG
;
A
#
# COMPACT_ATOMS: atom_id res chain seq x y z
N MET A 1 -45.33 -23.19 10.68
CA MET A 1 -44.58 -21.95 10.43
C MET A 1 -43.15 -22.20 10.89
N PHE A 2 -42.31 -22.75 10.00
CA PHE A 2 -40.89 -23.05 10.29
C PHE A 2 -40.08 -22.16 9.35
N LEU A 3 -39.32 -21.22 9.92
CA LEU A 3 -38.34 -20.41 9.20
C LEU A 3 -37.12 -21.30 8.92
N THR A 4 -36.89 -21.61 7.66
CA THR A 4 -35.62 -22.16 7.17
C THR A 4 -34.63 -21.02 7.05
N LEU A 5 -33.63 -20.98 7.93
CA LEU A 5 -32.43 -20.16 7.79
C LEU A 5 -31.62 -20.67 6.60
N LEU A 6 -31.74 -20.00 5.45
CA LEU A 6 -30.80 -20.13 4.35
C LEU A 6 -29.52 -19.38 4.74
N VAL A 7 -28.57 -20.10 5.32
CA VAL A 7 -27.17 -19.64 5.37
C VAL A 7 -26.64 -19.78 3.95
N LEU A 8 -26.72 -18.69 3.18
CA LEU A 8 -25.95 -18.54 1.95
C LEU A 8 -24.48 -18.43 2.36
N ALA A 9 -23.81 -19.58 2.48
CA ALA A 9 -22.37 -19.65 2.36
C ALA A 9 -22.02 -19.22 0.93
N TRP A 10 -21.88 -17.92 0.71
CA TRP A 10 -20.97 -17.41 -0.31
C TRP A 10 -19.57 -17.82 0.15
N GLY A 11 -19.17 -19.04 -0.21
CA GLY A 11 -17.78 -19.36 -0.28
C GLY A 11 -17.18 -18.36 -1.26
N CYS A 12 -16.32 -17.47 -0.78
CA CYS A 12 -15.34 -16.83 -1.63
C CYS A 12 -14.52 -17.98 -2.25
N ALA A 13 -14.99 -18.52 -3.38
CA ALA A 13 -14.18 -19.37 -4.21
C ALA A 13 -12.99 -18.49 -4.57
N ASN A 14 -11.86 -18.73 -3.92
CA ASN A 14 -10.64 -17.98 -4.18
C ASN A 14 -10.27 -18.29 -5.64
N PRO A 15 -10.42 -17.34 -6.58
CA PRO A 15 -10.13 -17.60 -7.98
C PRO A 15 -8.66 -18.03 -8.18
N GLY A 16 -7.76 -17.69 -7.23
CA GLY A 16 -6.38 -18.13 -7.21
C GLY A 16 -6.16 -19.64 -7.05
N ALA A 17 -7.14 -20.39 -6.51
CA ALA A 17 -7.00 -21.86 -6.39
C ALA A 17 -6.99 -22.57 -7.75
N GLN A 18 -7.56 -21.96 -8.81
CA GLN A 18 -7.55 -22.53 -10.15
C GLN A 18 -6.21 -22.32 -10.89
N ALA A 19 -5.38 -21.37 -10.44
CA ALA A 19 -4.08 -21.09 -11.07
C ALA A 19 -3.01 -22.16 -10.76
N LEU A 20 -3.19 -22.94 -9.68
CA LEU A 20 -2.24 -23.99 -9.26
C LEU A 20 -2.26 -25.25 -10.15
N ASP A 21 -3.31 -25.45 -10.96
CA ASP A 21 -3.42 -26.59 -11.88
C ASP A 21 -2.72 -26.34 -13.24
N SER A 22 -2.09 -25.17 -13.43
CA SER A 22 -1.33 -24.89 -14.65
C SER A 22 0.00 -25.66 -14.63
N PRO A 23 0.25 -26.59 -15.56
CA PRO A 23 1.41 -27.49 -15.53
C PRO A 23 2.77 -26.80 -15.70
N ASP A 24 2.78 -25.50 -16.01
CA ASP A 24 3.97 -24.73 -16.37
C ASP A 24 4.48 -23.80 -15.25
N VAL A 25 3.84 -23.78 -14.06
CA VAL A 25 4.31 -22.97 -12.92
C VAL A 25 5.16 -23.83 -11.99
N GLU A 26 6.48 -23.66 -12.02
CA GLU A 26 7.37 -24.34 -11.08
C GLU A 26 7.01 -23.98 -9.62
N PRO A 27 6.95 -24.97 -8.71
CA PRO A 27 6.72 -24.74 -7.29
C PRO A 27 7.76 -23.76 -6.75
N TRP A 28 7.29 -22.67 -6.19
CA TRP A 28 8.18 -21.71 -5.56
C TRP A 28 8.66 -22.26 -4.20
N VAL A 29 9.97 -22.15 -3.95
CA VAL A 29 10.59 -22.52 -2.69
C VAL A 29 11.29 -21.28 -2.15
N ALA A 30 11.02 -20.95 -0.89
CA ALA A 30 11.68 -19.83 -0.23
C ALA A 30 13.21 -20.03 -0.22
N PRO A 31 14.01 -18.96 -0.42
CA PRO A 31 15.45 -19.03 -0.28
C PRO A 31 15.86 -19.60 1.10
N PRO A 32 16.93 -20.41 1.16
CA PRO A 32 17.42 -20.97 2.42
C PRO A 32 17.90 -19.84 3.34
N GLY A 33 17.19 -19.59 4.44
CA GLY A 33 17.41 -18.45 5.35
C GLY A 33 16.17 -17.58 5.57
N LEU A 34 15.16 -17.69 4.70
CA LEU A 34 13.86 -17.01 4.81
C LEU A 34 12.74 -18.02 5.05
N GLU A 35 12.91 -18.94 5.98
CA GLU A 35 11.90 -19.94 6.29
C GLU A 35 10.58 -19.24 6.66
N LEU A 36 9.61 -19.32 5.74
CA LEU A 36 8.27 -18.77 5.93
C LEU A 36 7.44 -19.78 6.74
N PRO A 37 6.55 -19.33 7.64
CA PRO A 37 5.55 -20.18 8.24
C PRO A 37 4.75 -20.90 7.15
N PRO A 38 4.37 -22.19 7.31
CA PRO A 38 3.75 -22.96 6.23
C PRO A 38 2.54 -22.29 5.57
N THR A 39 1.70 -21.63 6.38
CA THR A 39 0.52 -20.90 5.90
C THR A 39 0.89 -19.66 5.08
N LEU A 40 1.97 -18.98 5.42
CA LEU A 40 2.47 -17.83 4.67
C LEU A 40 3.16 -18.30 3.38
N ALA A 41 3.95 -19.37 3.44
CA ALA A 41 4.58 -19.97 2.27
C ALA A 41 3.55 -20.39 1.21
N GLU A 42 2.45 -21.03 1.63
CA GLU A 42 1.35 -21.42 0.74
C GLU A 42 0.70 -20.20 0.07
N ARG A 43 0.39 -19.15 0.84
CA ARG A 43 -0.18 -17.91 0.29
C ARG A 43 0.76 -17.21 -0.67
N VAL A 44 2.06 -17.12 -0.35
CA VAL A 44 3.07 -16.57 -1.25
C VAL A 44 3.14 -17.36 -2.55
N ALA A 45 3.09 -18.69 -2.50
CA ALA A 45 3.09 -19.53 -3.69
C ALA A 45 1.82 -19.33 -4.55
N VAL A 46 0.64 -19.28 -3.93
CA VAL A 46 -0.64 -19.02 -4.62
C VAL A 46 -0.65 -17.63 -5.26
N HIS A 47 -0.25 -16.61 -4.52
CA HIS A 47 -0.17 -15.23 -5.00
C HIS A 47 0.78 -15.12 -6.20
N ARG A 48 1.98 -15.73 -6.10
CA ARG A 48 2.95 -15.77 -7.19
C ARG A 48 2.37 -16.42 -8.43
N ALA A 49 1.78 -17.61 -8.32
CA ALA A 49 1.17 -18.32 -9.44
C ALA A 49 0.07 -17.48 -10.11
N SER A 50 -0.81 -16.88 -9.30
CA SER A 50 -1.87 -15.99 -9.78
C SER A 50 -1.29 -14.77 -10.51
N SER A 51 -0.26 -14.14 -9.95
CA SER A 51 0.40 -12.95 -10.51
C SER A 51 1.06 -13.23 -11.87
N LEU A 52 1.65 -14.41 -12.06
CA LEU A 52 2.28 -14.77 -13.34
C LEU A 52 1.25 -15.03 -14.45
N SER A 53 0.04 -15.44 -14.07
CA SER A 53 -1.04 -15.71 -15.01
C SER A 53 -1.89 -14.48 -15.37
N ALA A 54 -1.74 -13.38 -14.61
CA ALA A 54 -2.58 -12.20 -14.73
C ALA A 54 -2.19 -11.25 -15.86
N GLY A 55 -2.65 -11.55 -17.07
CA GLY A 55 -2.49 -10.69 -18.25
C GLY A 55 -3.74 -9.86 -18.54
N GLY A 56 -3.71 -8.55 -18.27
CA GLY A 56 -4.73 -7.59 -18.75
C GLY A 56 -6.15 -7.74 -18.19
N ASP A 57 -6.44 -8.83 -17.48
CA ASP A 57 -7.73 -9.13 -16.87
C ASP A 57 -7.91 -8.31 -15.59
N LEU A 58 -8.88 -7.41 -15.64
CA LEU A 58 -9.20 -6.53 -14.55
C LEU A 58 -9.66 -7.26 -13.28
N GLU A 59 -10.50 -8.30 -13.42
CA GLU A 59 -11.01 -9.03 -12.25
C GLU A 59 -9.85 -9.68 -11.50
N LEU A 60 -8.86 -10.17 -12.26
CA LEU A 60 -7.65 -10.75 -11.71
C LEU A 60 -6.71 -9.71 -11.11
N VAL A 61 -6.56 -8.52 -11.70
CA VAL A 61 -5.81 -7.40 -11.07
C VAL A 61 -6.44 -6.98 -9.75
N CYS A 62 -7.77 -6.90 -9.69
CA CYS A 62 -8.50 -6.63 -8.45
C CYS A 62 -8.24 -7.70 -7.39
N ALA A 63 -8.31 -8.98 -7.77
CA ALA A 63 -8.03 -10.09 -6.85
C ALA A 63 -6.59 -10.04 -6.33
N LEU A 64 -5.62 -9.78 -7.21
CA LEU A 64 -4.21 -9.66 -6.85
C LEU A 64 -3.97 -8.51 -5.88
N LEU A 65 -4.58 -7.34 -6.09
CA LEU A 65 -4.44 -6.22 -5.17
C LEU A 65 -5.07 -6.52 -3.80
N ALA A 66 -6.26 -7.13 -3.79
CA ALA A 66 -6.95 -7.51 -2.56
C ALA A 66 -6.17 -8.56 -1.75
N GLU A 67 -5.42 -9.44 -2.43
CA GLU A 67 -4.52 -10.41 -1.80
C GLU A 67 -3.18 -9.79 -1.38
N ALA A 68 -2.59 -8.94 -2.24
CA ALA A 68 -1.29 -8.31 -2.01
C ALA A 68 -1.30 -7.42 -0.76
N LEU A 69 -2.39 -6.71 -0.48
CA LEU A 69 -2.51 -5.84 0.70
C LEU A 69 -2.25 -6.59 2.03
N PRO A 70 -3.06 -7.60 2.42
CA PRO A 70 -2.81 -8.36 3.64
C PRO A 70 -1.56 -9.24 3.55
N LEU A 71 -1.23 -9.78 2.37
CA LEU A 71 -0.03 -10.62 2.21
C LEU A 71 1.26 -9.81 2.44
N SER A 72 1.33 -8.59 1.92
CA SER A 72 2.47 -7.69 2.15
C SER A 72 2.64 -7.37 3.63
N ALA A 73 1.54 -7.13 4.36
CA ALA A 73 1.61 -6.86 5.79
C ALA A 73 2.15 -8.07 6.58
N ASP A 74 1.62 -9.26 6.33
CA ASP A 74 2.06 -10.49 7.01
C ASP A 74 3.53 -10.83 6.66
N LEU A 75 3.90 -10.68 5.39
CA LEU A 75 5.26 -10.90 4.92
C LEU A 75 6.23 -9.89 5.51
N GLY A 76 5.86 -8.60 5.55
CA GLY A 76 6.67 -7.55 6.14
C GLY A 76 6.95 -7.76 7.63
N LEU A 77 5.94 -8.19 8.40
CA LEU A 77 6.10 -8.51 9.82
C LEU A 77 7.04 -9.71 10.02
N HIS A 78 6.84 -10.79 9.27
CA HIS A 78 7.71 -11.97 9.36
C HIS A 78 9.16 -11.64 8.99
N LEU A 79 9.37 -10.92 7.88
CA LEU A 79 10.71 -10.54 7.43
C LEU A 79 11.39 -9.55 8.38
N LEU A 80 10.63 -8.70 9.09
CA LEU A 80 11.16 -7.87 10.17
C LEU A 80 11.66 -8.71 11.35
N ASP A 81 10.90 -9.70 11.79
CA ASP A 81 11.30 -10.60 12.88
C ASP A 81 12.57 -11.39 12.52
N VAL A 82 12.65 -11.89 11.28
CA VAL A 82 13.86 -12.57 10.77
C VAL A 82 15.04 -11.60 10.70
N ARG A 83 14.82 -10.37 10.21
CA ARG A 83 15.85 -9.32 10.16
C ARG A 83 16.43 -9.06 11.55
N ASP A 84 15.58 -8.89 12.55
CA ASP A 84 15.99 -8.59 13.93
C ASP A 84 16.77 -9.74 14.55
N ALA A 85 16.47 -10.99 14.21
CA ALA A 85 17.24 -12.15 14.63
C ALA A 85 18.66 -12.20 14.04
N HIS A 86 18.87 -11.61 12.86
CA HIS A 86 20.15 -11.58 12.16
C HIS A 86 20.89 -10.24 12.26
N PHE A 87 20.29 -9.21 12.85
CA PHE A 87 20.90 -7.88 12.89
C PHE A 87 22.23 -7.87 13.66
N GLY A 88 23.30 -7.44 13.00
CA GLY A 88 24.66 -7.45 13.55
C GLY A 88 25.40 -8.79 13.44
N ASP A 89 24.78 -9.82 12.86
CA ASP A 89 25.41 -11.10 12.51
C ASP A 89 26.01 -11.05 11.09
N PRO A 90 27.15 -11.70 10.80
CA PRO A 90 27.62 -11.92 9.43
C PRO A 90 26.56 -12.50 8.46
N ALA A 91 25.60 -13.27 8.96
CA ALA A 91 24.47 -13.80 8.20
C ALA A 91 23.51 -12.71 7.69
N PHE A 92 23.58 -11.48 8.20
CA PHE A 92 22.71 -10.38 7.77
C PHE A 92 22.87 -10.04 6.28
N ALA A 93 24.10 -10.05 5.76
CA ALA A 93 24.34 -9.82 4.34
C ALA A 93 23.64 -10.87 3.47
N ARG A 94 23.62 -12.13 3.95
CA ARG A 94 22.94 -13.22 3.25
C ARG A 94 21.43 -13.06 3.29
N PHE A 95 20.86 -12.68 4.44
CA PHE A 95 19.44 -12.34 4.57
C PHE A 95 19.02 -11.27 3.55
N LEU A 96 19.83 -10.23 3.34
CA LEU A 96 19.53 -9.19 2.34
C LEU A 96 19.53 -9.74 0.90
N GLU A 97 20.47 -10.63 0.55
CA GLU A 97 20.47 -11.31 -0.76
C GLU A 97 19.24 -12.20 -0.96
N ASP A 98 18.83 -12.91 0.09
CA ASP A 98 17.67 -13.79 0.03
C ASP A 98 16.36 -12.98 -0.09
N VAL A 99 16.28 -11.80 0.55
CA VAL A 99 15.15 -10.85 0.39
C VAL A 99 15.09 -10.32 -1.03
N ASP A 100 16.21 -9.93 -1.63
CA ASP A 100 16.26 -9.45 -3.01
C ASP A 100 15.80 -10.53 -4.00
N GLN A 101 16.17 -11.79 -3.76
CA GLN A 101 15.66 -12.92 -4.55
C GLN A 101 14.15 -13.14 -4.36
N LEU A 102 13.64 -12.95 -3.14
CA LEU A 102 12.21 -13.04 -2.85
C LEU A 102 11.44 -11.92 -3.56
N ASP A 103 11.94 -10.68 -3.54
CA ASP A 103 11.35 -9.52 -4.22
C ASP A 103 11.21 -9.78 -5.73
N GLN A 104 12.30 -10.22 -6.37
CA GLN A 104 12.32 -10.58 -7.78
C GLN A 104 11.37 -11.75 -8.12
N ALA A 105 11.06 -12.61 -7.15
CA ALA A 105 10.20 -13.77 -7.34
C ALA A 105 8.71 -13.48 -7.11
N LEU A 106 8.35 -12.32 -6.52
CA LEU A 106 6.98 -11.95 -6.15
C LEU A 106 6.49 -10.71 -6.89
N PRO A 107 6.06 -10.84 -8.17
CA PRO A 107 5.41 -9.75 -8.88
C PRO A 107 4.23 -9.21 -8.08
N THR A 108 3.93 -7.92 -8.22
CA THR A 108 2.87 -7.19 -7.48
C THR A 108 3.08 -6.99 -5.98
N ILE A 109 4.20 -7.44 -5.40
CA ILE A 109 4.62 -7.09 -4.02
C ILE A 109 6.05 -6.58 -4.08
N GLY A 110 6.27 -5.34 -3.66
CA GLY A 110 7.61 -4.79 -3.49
C GLY A 110 8.13 -5.03 -2.07
N LEU A 111 9.42 -5.35 -1.96
CA LEU A 111 10.15 -5.52 -0.72
C LEU A 111 11.34 -4.56 -0.67
N ALA A 112 11.59 -3.95 0.48
CA ALA A 112 12.80 -3.18 0.72
C ALA A 112 13.29 -3.30 2.15
N SER A 113 14.61 -3.24 2.30
CA SER A 113 15.26 -3.13 3.60
C SER A 113 15.77 -1.69 3.80
N GLY A 114 15.28 -1.03 4.83
CA GLY A 114 15.82 0.24 5.32
C GLY A 114 16.80 0.04 6.48
N ALA A 115 17.43 1.13 6.94
CA ALA A 115 18.44 1.08 8.00
C ALA A 115 17.93 0.50 9.33
N ALA A 116 16.64 0.71 9.67
CA ALA A 116 16.04 0.22 10.92
C ALA A 116 14.68 -0.46 10.74
N THR A 117 14.19 -0.62 9.51
CA THR A 117 12.89 -1.25 9.26
C THR A 117 12.92 -2.06 7.97
N PHE A 118 12.03 -3.04 7.89
CA PHE A 118 11.72 -3.77 6.68
C PHE A 118 10.40 -3.26 6.12
N TYR A 119 10.25 -3.27 4.80
CA TYR A 119 9.07 -2.80 4.12
C TYR A 119 8.58 -3.85 3.12
N ALA A 120 7.28 -4.10 3.13
CA ALA A 120 6.59 -4.86 2.11
C ALA A 120 5.30 -4.12 1.75
N TRP A 121 5.02 -3.97 0.45
CA TRP A 121 3.84 -3.24 -0.03
C TRP A 121 3.35 -3.81 -1.36
N PRO A 122 2.07 -3.65 -1.72
CA PRO A 122 1.62 -3.95 -3.07
C PRO A 122 2.39 -3.10 -4.09
N ASP A 123 2.98 -3.71 -5.11
CA ASP A 123 3.59 -2.98 -6.22
C ASP A 123 2.49 -2.44 -7.15
N PHE A 124 2.00 -1.25 -6.80
CA PHE A 124 1.01 -0.51 -7.58
C PHE A 124 1.51 -0.17 -8.99
N GLY A 125 2.82 -0.08 -9.22
CA GLY A 125 3.39 0.18 -10.54
C GLY A 125 3.18 -1.01 -11.47
N ASP A 126 3.53 -2.22 -11.00
CA ASP A 126 3.26 -3.45 -11.74
C ASP A 126 1.75 -3.68 -11.95
N LEU A 127 0.94 -3.50 -10.90
CA LEU A 127 -0.52 -3.65 -10.98
C LEU A 127 -1.16 -2.67 -11.98
N ALA A 128 -0.72 -1.40 -11.99
CA ALA A 128 -1.18 -0.42 -12.96
C ALA A 128 -0.70 -0.73 -14.39
N GLY A 129 0.52 -1.25 -14.52
CA GLY A 129 1.10 -1.66 -15.80
C GLY A 129 0.31 -2.76 -16.51
N ARG A 130 -0.41 -3.59 -15.74
CA ARG A 130 -1.30 -4.64 -16.24
C ARG A 130 -2.65 -4.13 -16.73
N MET A 131 -3.01 -2.89 -16.42
CA MET A 131 -4.28 -2.30 -16.86
C MET A 131 -4.16 -1.56 -18.21
N PRO A 132 -5.25 -1.50 -19.01
CA PRO A 132 -5.27 -0.74 -20.25
C PRO A 132 -4.87 0.73 -20.05
N PRO A 133 -4.06 1.32 -20.94
CA PRO A 133 -3.76 2.75 -20.90
C PRO A 133 -5.05 3.59 -20.94
N GLY A 134 -5.15 4.58 -20.04
CA GLY A 134 -6.29 5.49 -19.97
C GLY A 134 -7.53 4.95 -19.23
N ALA A 135 -7.49 3.71 -18.72
CA ALA A 135 -8.54 3.22 -17.83
C ALA A 135 -8.60 4.04 -16.53
N ALA A 136 -9.81 4.34 -16.04
CA ALA A 136 -10.00 5.06 -14.78
C ALA A 136 -9.31 4.33 -13.63
N SER A 137 -9.41 3.00 -13.60
CA SER A 137 -8.78 2.16 -12.57
C SER A 137 -7.28 2.15 -12.60
N ARG A 138 -6.67 2.28 -13.78
CA ARG A 138 -5.21 2.49 -13.86
C ARG A 138 -4.83 3.77 -13.14
N SER A 139 -5.57 4.85 -13.38
CA SER A 139 -5.35 6.14 -12.71
C SER A 139 -5.56 6.04 -11.19
N VAL A 140 -6.55 5.27 -10.74
CA VAL A 140 -6.79 5.01 -9.30
C VAL A 140 -5.65 4.20 -8.68
N ILE A 141 -5.17 3.14 -9.33
CA ILE A 141 -4.03 2.34 -8.83
C ILE A 141 -2.75 3.18 -8.78
N GLU A 142 -2.45 3.96 -9.83
CA GLU A 142 -1.27 4.84 -9.86
C GLU A 142 -1.34 5.89 -8.73
N ALA A 143 -2.51 6.52 -8.54
CA ALA A 143 -2.71 7.49 -7.47
C ALA A 143 -2.63 6.85 -6.08
N ALA A 144 -3.24 5.67 -5.90
CA ALA A 144 -3.14 4.89 -4.68
C ALA A 144 -1.70 4.48 -4.38
N GLY A 145 -0.92 4.11 -5.40
CA GLY A 145 0.49 3.76 -5.26
C GLY A 145 1.36 4.91 -4.75
N LYS A 146 1.03 6.16 -5.06
CA LYS A 146 1.73 7.31 -4.47
C LYS A 146 1.30 7.56 -3.02
N LEU A 147 0.05 7.27 -2.69
CA LEU A 147 -0.47 7.54 -1.36
C LEU A 147 -0.21 6.42 -0.34
N LEU A 148 -0.12 5.19 -0.84
CA LEU A 148 0.01 3.96 -0.06
C LEU A 148 1.32 3.22 -0.30
N GLY A 149 1.92 3.36 -1.50
CA GLY A 149 3.07 2.61 -1.95
C GLY A 149 4.38 3.41 -1.88
N ASP A 150 5.49 2.67 -2.08
CA ASP A 150 6.87 3.04 -1.69
C ASP A 150 7.00 3.05 -0.15
N PRO A 151 8.14 2.70 0.46
CA PRO A 151 8.21 2.60 1.93
C PRO A 151 7.96 3.94 2.62
N HIS A 152 7.89 5.02 1.84
CA HIS A 152 7.55 6.36 2.26
C HIS A 152 6.39 6.86 1.42
N ARG A 153 5.29 7.18 2.09
CA ARG A 153 4.14 7.85 1.45
C ARG A 153 4.64 9.14 0.81
N VAL A 154 4.09 9.51 -0.35
CA VAL A 154 4.59 10.67 -1.12
C VAL A 154 4.64 11.98 -0.33
N TRP A 155 3.80 12.13 0.71
CA TRP A 155 3.77 13.30 1.57
C TRP A 155 4.63 13.19 2.83
N ILE A 156 5.46 12.15 2.99
CA ILE A 156 6.39 12.02 4.10
C ILE A 156 7.80 12.13 3.54
N VAL A 157 8.53 13.17 3.94
CA VAL A 157 9.97 13.27 3.66
C VAL A 157 10.70 12.68 4.86
N GLN A 158 11.45 11.61 4.62
CA GLN A 158 12.30 11.05 5.67
C GLN A 158 13.46 11.98 6.00
N THR A 159 13.71 12.12 7.29
CA THR A 159 14.95 12.69 7.82
C THR A 159 15.92 11.57 8.18
N TRP A 160 17.12 11.95 8.60
CA TRP A 160 18.30 11.12 8.78
C TRP A 160 18.22 10.22 10.03
N ASP A 161 17.19 10.39 10.86
CA ASP A 161 17.04 9.85 12.22
C ASP A 161 15.76 9.02 12.44
N LEU A 162 15.23 8.36 11.40
CA LEU A 162 13.94 7.63 11.40
C LEU A 162 12.71 8.54 11.59
N GLY A 163 12.92 9.82 11.90
CA GLY A 163 11.93 10.86 11.82
C GLY A 163 11.50 11.12 10.37
N GLY A 164 10.35 11.77 10.25
CA GLY A 164 9.88 12.30 8.98
C GLY A 164 9.02 13.51 9.24
N CYS A 165 8.98 14.40 8.27
CA CYS A 165 8.08 15.53 8.26
C CYS A 165 7.12 15.40 7.07
N ALA A 166 5.96 16.05 7.15
CA ALA A 166 4.99 16.03 6.07
C ALA A 166 5.28 17.13 5.03
N SER A 167 5.12 16.79 3.76
CA SER A 167 5.01 17.72 2.64
C SER A 167 3.64 17.52 1.97
N PRO A 168 2.58 18.17 2.50
CA PRO A 168 1.21 17.92 2.06
C PRO A 168 0.99 18.20 0.56
N GLY A 169 1.71 19.17 -0.01
CA GLY A 169 1.64 19.51 -1.43
C GLY A 169 1.92 18.33 -2.35
N ALA A 170 2.79 17.41 -1.93
CA ALA A 170 3.15 16.23 -2.70
C ALA A 170 1.97 15.26 -2.93
N ALA A 171 0.92 15.32 -2.10
CA ALA A 171 -0.29 14.50 -2.26
C ALA A 171 -1.31 15.09 -3.25
N HIS A 172 -1.17 16.35 -3.69
CA HIS A 172 -2.16 17.05 -4.52
C HIS A 172 -2.54 16.27 -5.78
N ALA A 173 -1.54 15.89 -6.57
CA ALA A 173 -1.77 15.25 -7.87
C ALA A 173 -2.50 13.91 -7.71
N SER A 174 -2.12 13.12 -6.70
CA SER A 174 -2.74 11.83 -6.42
C SER A 174 -4.17 11.98 -5.90
N LEU A 175 -4.44 12.94 -5.01
CA LEU A 175 -5.78 13.19 -4.51
C LEU A 175 -6.70 13.74 -5.60
N ALA A 176 -6.20 14.64 -6.46
CA ALA A 176 -6.95 15.12 -7.63
C ALA A 176 -7.28 13.98 -8.60
N ALA A 177 -6.30 13.11 -8.88
CA ALA A 177 -6.50 11.94 -9.74
C ALA A 177 -7.57 11.00 -9.16
N LEU A 178 -7.51 10.70 -7.86
CA LEU A 178 -8.54 9.91 -7.18
C LEU A 178 -9.92 10.56 -7.29
N GLY A 179 -10.05 11.86 -6.99
CA GLY A 179 -11.33 12.57 -7.11
C GLY A 179 -11.94 12.47 -8.52
N SER A 180 -11.11 12.55 -9.56
CA SER A 180 -11.57 12.48 -10.95
C SER A 180 -11.93 11.07 -11.44
N ALA A 181 -11.24 10.04 -10.96
CA ALA A 181 -11.33 8.68 -11.51
C ALA A 181 -12.12 7.71 -10.63
N TRP A 182 -12.27 7.98 -9.32
CA TRP A 182 -12.80 7.01 -8.36
C TRP A 182 -14.14 6.44 -8.76
N SER A 183 -15.14 7.29 -9.03
CA SER A 183 -16.51 6.85 -9.34
C SER A 183 -16.63 6.03 -10.62
N SER A 184 -15.64 6.12 -11.52
CA SER A 184 -15.57 5.39 -12.78
C SER A 184 -14.65 4.18 -12.73
N ALA A 185 -13.88 4.01 -11.65
CA ALA A 185 -13.08 2.82 -11.40
C ALA A 185 -13.99 1.64 -11.05
N GLU A 186 -13.49 0.42 -11.24
CA GLU A 186 -14.35 -0.74 -11.06
C GLU A 186 -14.63 -1.04 -9.59
N PRO A 187 -15.83 -1.56 -9.25
CA PRO A 187 -16.26 -1.71 -7.86
C PRO A 187 -15.32 -2.57 -7.01
N CYS A 188 -14.69 -3.59 -7.61
CA CYS A 188 -13.73 -4.43 -6.91
C CYS A 188 -12.50 -3.65 -6.44
N LEU A 189 -12.03 -2.71 -7.27
CA LEU A 189 -10.89 -1.86 -6.94
C LEU A 189 -11.26 -0.85 -5.85
N GLN A 190 -12.43 -0.23 -5.99
CA GLN A 190 -12.96 0.68 -4.97
C GLN A 190 -13.05 -0.03 -3.62
N GLU A 191 -13.62 -1.23 -3.58
CA GLU A 191 -13.76 -2.02 -2.34
C GLU A 191 -12.41 -2.32 -1.69
N ALA A 192 -11.44 -2.81 -2.47
CA ALA A 192 -10.11 -3.16 -1.96
C ALA A 192 -9.34 -1.94 -1.43
N LEU A 193 -9.50 -0.78 -2.06
CA LEU A 193 -8.73 0.43 -1.74
C LEU A 193 -9.42 1.41 -0.80
N ARG A 194 -10.74 1.32 -0.61
CA ARG A 194 -11.52 2.30 0.15
C ARG A 194 -10.92 2.55 1.53
N GLU A 195 -10.76 1.48 2.31
CA GLU A 195 -10.31 1.58 3.69
C GLU A 195 -8.81 1.95 3.81
N PRO A 196 -7.88 1.35 3.06
CA PRO A 196 -6.48 1.80 3.04
C PRO A 196 -6.33 3.28 2.66
N LEU A 197 -6.99 3.73 1.59
CA LEU A 197 -6.93 5.13 1.15
C LEU A 197 -7.54 6.07 2.18
N ARG A 198 -8.69 5.72 2.76
CA ARG A 198 -9.32 6.51 3.83
C ARG A 198 -8.36 6.73 4.99
N LYS A 199 -7.74 5.67 5.51
CA LYS A 199 -6.73 5.77 6.58
C LYS A 199 -5.55 6.64 6.19
N ALA A 200 -5.08 6.51 4.96
CA ALA A 200 -3.95 7.26 4.45
C ALA A 200 -4.26 8.76 4.39
N ILE A 201 -5.45 9.14 3.90
CA ILE A 201 -5.97 10.52 3.88
C ILE A 201 -6.18 11.06 5.29
N GLU A 202 -6.72 10.25 6.21
CA GLU A 202 -6.86 10.64 7.63
C GLU A 202 -5.50 10.92 8.28
N GLN A 203 -4.49 10.11 7.98
CA GLN A 203 -3.13 10.31 8.49
C GLN A 203 -2.46 11.55 7.89
N LEU A 204 -2.71 11.86 6.61
CA LEU A 204 -2.33 13.16 6.03
C LEU A 204 -3.00 14.31 6.79
N GLY A 205 -4.31 14.20 7.07
CA GLY A 205 -5.08 15.17 7.83
C GLY A 205 -4.63 15.36 9.30
N ALA A 206 -4.05 14.31 9.87
CA ALA A 206 -3.53 14.30 11.23
C ALA A 206 -2.07 14.77 11.33
N ALA A 207 -1.41 15.14 10.21
CA ALA A 207 -0.04 15.64 10.24
C ALA A 207 0.08 16.89 11.12
N ARG A 208 1.18 16.97 11.88
CA ARG A 208 1.50 18.09 12.79
C ARG A 208 2.91 18.65 12.59
N CYS A 209 3.65 18.01 11.70
CA CYS A 209 5.09 18.13 11.48
C CYS A 209 5.30 18.37 10.00
N PHE A 210 5.94 19.46 9.62
CA PHE A 210 6.08 19.84 8.22
C PHE A 210 7.53 20.12 7.83
N CYS A 211 7.86 19.86 6.56
CA CYS A 211 9.22 20.01 6.04
C CYS A 211 9.53 21.40 5.48
N ASP A 212 8.49 22.22 5.34
CA ASP A 212 8.53 23.52 4.67
C ASP A 212 8.07 24.61 5.64
N ASP A 213 8.44 25.85 5.31
CA ASP A 213 8.03 27.02 6.08
C ASP A 213 6.50 27.14 6.15
N ARG A 214 6.03 27.83 7.20
CA ARG A 214 4.60 27.99 7.47
C ARG A 214 3.78 28.52 6.29
N ALA A 215 4.31 29.49 5.54
CA ALA A 215 3.55 30.10 4.44
C ALA A 215 3.38 29.11 3.28
N THR A 216 4.42 28.34 2.99
CA THR A 216 4.40 27.26 2.00
C THR A 216 3.38 26.19 2.41
N VAL A 217 3.44 25.69 3.65
CA VAL A 217 2.50 24.67 4.13
C VAL A 217 1.06 25.19 4.15
N GLU A 218 0.82 26.43 4.59
CA GLU A 218 -0.51 27.05 4.55
C GLU A 218 -1.08 27.10 3.12
N ALA A 219 -0.25 27.44 2.13
CA ALA A 219 -0.64 27.44 0.72
C ALA A 219 -0.97 26.03 0.21
N GLU A 220 -0.14 25.03 0.53
CA GLU A 220 -0.34 23.64 0.13
C GLU A 220 -1.60 23.03 0.74
N VAL A 221 -1.82 23.24 2.03
CA VAL A 221 -3.02 22.78 2.74
C VAL A 221 -4.27 23.47 2.20
N THR A 222 -4.20 24.77 1.93
CA THR A 222 -5.30 25.50 1.28
C THR A 222 -5.63 24.89 -0.08
N GLY A 223 -4.60 24.55 -0.87
CA GLY A 223 -4.79 23.89 -2.15
C GLY A 223 -5.40 22.48 -2.03
N LEU A 224 -4.99 21.70 -1.01
CA LEU A 224 -5.59 20.39 -0.70
C LEU A 224 -7.07 20.52 -0.37
N MET A 225 -7.43 21.52 0.44
CA MET A 225 -8.82 21.80 0.83
C MET A 225 -9.68 22.29 -0.34
N ALA A 226 -9.05 22.79 -1.41
CA ALA A 226 -9.71 23.28 -2.61
C ALA A 226 -9.83 22.21 -3.71
N LEU A 227 -9.28 21.00 -3.51
CA LEU A 227 -9.43 19.90 -4.47
C LEU A 227 -10.92 19.55 -4.65
N PRO A 228 -11.36 19.27 -5.89
CA PRO A 228 -12.74 18.84 -6.16
C PRO A 228 -13.07 17.57 -5.36
N ASP A 229 -14.34 17.46 -4.96
CA ASP A 229 -14.85 16.50 -3.97
C ASP A 229 -14.21 15.12 -4.11
N LEU A 230 -13.28 14.81 -3.20
CA LEU A 230 -12.94 13.43 -2.92
C LEU A 230 -14.24 12.70 -2.55
N PRO A 231 -14.41 11.45 -3.00
CA PRO A 231 -15.54 10.63 -2.58
C PRO A 231 -15.68 10.67 -1.05
N ALA A 232 -16.88 10.93 -0.54
CA ALA A 232 -17.12 11.08 0.90
C ALA A 232 -16.68 9.85 1.72
N GLU A 233 -16.67 8.68 1.08
CA GLU A 233 -16.17 7.41 1.62
C GLU A 233 -14.63 7.33 1.77
N LEU A 234 -13.87 8.12 1.01
CA LEU A 234 -12.40 8.22 1.12
C LEU A 234 -11.99 9.34 2.07
N ALA A 235 -12.77 10.40 2.15
CA ALA A 235 -12.50 11.56 2.99
C ALA A 235 -13.76 11.95 3.76
N PRO A 236 -14.07 11.29 4.89
CA PRO A 236 -15.10 11.82 5.78
C PRO A 236 -14.68 13.25 6.15
N GLU A 237 -15.61 14.19 6.03
CA GLU A 237 -15.38 15.64 6.08
C GLU A 237 -14.43 16.21 7.17
N PRO A 238 -14.11 15.56 8.32
CA PRO A 238 -13.06 16.07 9.21
C PRO A 238 -11.61 15.94 8.70
N ALA A 239 -11.24 15.01 7.80
CA ALA A 239 -9.82 14.67 7.60
C ALA A 239 -8.97 15.85 7.07
N LEU A 240 -9.31 16.40 5.90
CA LEU A 240 -8.58 17.54 5.33
C LEU A 240 -8.83 18.85 6.09
N LYS A 241 -10.03 19.03 6.67
CA LYS A 241 -10.32 20.20 7.53
C LYS A 241 -9.46 20.20 8.80
N SER A 242 -9.13 19.02 9.34
CA SER A 242 -8.23 18.88 10.51
C SER A 242 -6.79 19.23 10.20
N LEU A 243 -6.36 19.15 8.93
CA LEU A 243 -5.06 19.62 8.49
C LEU A 243 -4.97 21.15 8.58
N GLY A 244 -6.03 21.85 8.17
CA GLY A 244 -6.15 23.29 8.35
C GLY A 244 -6.11 23.72 9.82
N ALA A 245 -6.77 22.95 10.70
CA ALA A 245 -6.72 23.21 12.14
C ALA A 245 -5.31 23.01 12.74
N ALA A 246 -4.52 22.05 12.22
CA ALA A 246 -3.13 21.83 12.62
C ALA A 246 -2.27 23.09 12.47
N LEU A 247 -2.52 23.88 11.42
CA LEU A 247 -1.74 25.09 11.13
C LEU A 247 -1.90 26.21 12.17
N HIS A 248 -2.93 26.11 13.00
CA HIS A 248 -3.23 27.04 14.06
C HIS A 248 -2.98 26.46 15.45
N ASP A 249 -2.50 25.21 15.54
CA ASP A 249 -2.12 24.56 16.79
C ASP A 249 -0.72 25.04 17.24
N PRO A 250 -0.57 25.60 18.46
CA PRO A 250 0.73 25.95 19.02
C PRO A 250 1.72 24.78 19.10
N GLY A 251 1.24 23.53 19.03
CA GLY A 251 2.06 22.33 19.02
C GLY A 251 2.67 21.96 17.66
N SER A 252 2.26 22.60 16.56
CA SER A 252 2.79 22.29 15.22
C SER A 252 4.17 22.89 14.95
N ARG A 253 5.03 22.13 14.27
CA ARG A 253 6.42 22.50 13.95
C ARG A 253 6.65 22.45 12.44
N TYR A 254 7.33 23.47 11.92
CA TYR A 254 7.49 23.72 10.47
C TYR A 254 8.94 23.57 9.97
N GLU A 255 9.93 23.65 10.85
CA GLU A 255 11.35 23.63 10.47
C GLU A 255 12.22 22.78 11.42
N ASP A 256 11.66 22.36 12.55
CA ASP A 256 12.34 21.48 13.49
C ASP A 256 12.02 20.03 13.12
N VAL A 257 13.08 19.24 12.87
CA VAL A 257 12.99 17.78 12.75
C VAL A 257 12.03 17.29 13.82
N CYS A 258 10.99 16.57 13.41
CA CYS A 258 10.05 15.97 14.34
C CYS A 258 10.68 14.77 15.03
N GLY A 259 11.65 15.07 15.89
CA GLY A 259 12.31 14.14 16.78
C GLY A 259 11.66 14.23 18.16
N GLY A 260 11.10 13.10 18.60
CA GLY A 260 10.94 12.80 20.01
C GLY A 260 12.26 12.36 20.63
#